data_AF-A0A7X1Y7K8-F1
#
_entry.id   AF-A0A7X1Y7K8-F1
#
_cell.length_a   1.000
_cell.length_b   1.000
_cell.length_c   1.000
_cell.angle_alpha   90.00
_cell.angle_beta   90.00
_cell.angle_gamma   90.00
#
_symmetry.space_group_name_H-M   'P 1'
#
loop_
_entity.id
_entity.type
_entity.pdbx_description
1 polymer ?
#
loop_
_entity_poly.entity_id
_entity_poly.type
_entity_poly.pdbx_seq_one_letter_code
_entity_poly.pdbx_strand_id
1 'polypeptide(L)'
;MAIPDFQSVMRPVLSTVQNGAPLPLNELRERVADQFQLTDDERKERLPSGHQTVINNRVGWARTYLNKAGLLCIPAKGMVQITPRGLEALANGPQRITVSWLKQFPEFADFHTAKPQAIDAPAVLNVDVAQTTPDEQLAEAHQELMQSLADELLTQVRLATPNFFEQLVVDLMIAMGYGGSRKEAGQATQATNDGGIDGIIKEDKLGLDVIYLQAKRWANTVHRPEIDKFIGALTRQRARKGVFITTSDFSDGARTAALGLDIKVVLIDGVELARLMVEHNLGVSVKQVYEVKQLDSDYFAGE
;
A
#
# COMPACT_ATOMS: atom_id res chain seq x y z
N MET A 1 6.43 -15.12 9.56
CA MET A 1 5.20 -14.32 9.75
C MET A 1 4.20 -15.16 10.51
N ALA A 2 3.44 -14.55 11.42
CA ALA A 2 2.53 -15.27 12.31
C ALA A 2 1.18 -15.63 11.66
N ILE A 3 0.74 -14.89 10.64
CA ILE A 3 -0.43 -15.24 9.82
C ILE A 3 -0.03 -16.32 8.79
N PRO A 4 -0.74 -17.46 8.70
CA PRO A 4 -0.40 -18.56 7.80
C PRO A 4 -0.51 -18.15 6.33
N ASP A 5 0.39 -18.67 5.50
CA ASP A 5 0.36 -18.43 4.05
C ASP A 5 -0.90 -19.02 3.39
N PHE A 6 -1.15 -18.57 2.16
CA PHE A 6 -2.31 -18.95 1.36
C PHE A 6 -2.47 -20.48 1.19
N GLN A 7 -1.40 -21.23 0.98
CA GLN A 7 -1.49 -22.69 0.83
C GLN A 7 -1.72 -23.38 2.18
N SER A 8 -1.11 -22.86 3.25
CA SER A 8 -1.27 -23.40 4.60
C SER A 8 -2.71 -23.34 5.11
N VAL A 9 -3.52 -22.38 4.67
CA VAL A 9 -4.95 -22.31 5.03
C VAL A 9 -5.85 -23.27 4.24
N MET A 10 -5.40 -23.87 3.12
CA MET A 10 -6.24 -24.70 2.25
C MET A 10 -6.80 -25.95 2.96
N ARG A 11 -5.96 -26.69 3.69
CA ARG A 11 -6.42 -27.89 4.40
C ARG A 11 -7.34 -27.54 5.59
N PRO A 12 -7.02 -26.55 6.45
CA PRO A 12 -7.94 -26.02 7.47
C PRO A 12 -9.32 -25.62 6.94
N VAL A 13 -9.35 -24.94 5.77
CA VAL A 13 -10.61 -24.61 5.10
C VAL A 13 -11.44 -25.85 4.78
N LEU A 14 -10.82 -26.89 4.22
CA LEU A 14 -11.49 -28.17 3.94
C LEU A 14 -11.95 -28.88 5.22
N SER A 15 -11.09 -28.98 6.24
CA SER A 15 -11.44 -29.67 7.48
C SER A 15 -12.58 -29.00 8.23
N THR A 16 -12.71 -27.68 8.13
CA THR A 16 -13.78 -26.91 8.79
C THR A 16 -15.18 -27.28 8.24
N VAL A 17 -15.27 -27.70 6.98
CA VAL A 17 -16.51 -28.12 6.32
C VAL A 17 -16.63 -29.65 6.17
N GLN A 18 -15.81 -30.43 6.88
CA GLN A 18 -15.78 -31.90 6.76
C GLN A 18 -17.08 -32.62 7.10
N ASN A 19 -17.99 -31.95 7.83
CA ASN A 19 -19.30 -32.50 8.19
C ASN A 19 -20.27 -32.57 7.00
N GLY A 20 -19.89 -32.04 5.83
CA GLY A 20 -20.71 -32.06 4.63
C GLY A 20 -21.85 -31.04 4.62
N ALA A 21 -22.06 -30.26 5.69
CA ALA A 21 -23.10 -29.24 5.73
C ALA A 21 -22.61 -27.91 5.11
N PRO A 22 -23.45 -27.18 4.35
CA PRO A 22 -23.12 -25.84 3.91
C PRO A 22 -22.80 -24.91 5.09
N LEU A 23 -21.67 -24.20 5.00
CA LEU A 23 -21.19 -23.26 6.01
C LEU A 23 -21.09 -21.83 5.43
N PRO A 24 -21.57 -20.79 6.14
CA PRO A 24 -21.36 -19.41 5.73
C PRO A 24 -19.86 -19.05 5.65
N LEU A 25 -19.45 -18.29 4.63
CA LEU A 25 -18.06 -17.89 4.42
C LEU A 25 -17.49 -17.08 5.59
N ASN A 26 -18.30 -16.24 6.22
CA ASN A 26 -17.86 -15.46 7.38
C ASN A 26 -17.57 -16.37 8.57
N GLU A 27 -18.39 -17.40 8.78
CA GLU A 27 -18.17 -18.38 9.84
C GLU A 27 -16.95 -19.27 9.54
N LEU A 28 -16.76 -19.65 8.27
CA LEU A 28 -15.55 -20.35 7.82
C LEU A 28 -14.27 -19.53 8.13
N ARG A 29 -14.28 -18.22 7.88
CA ARG A 29 -13.15 -17.32 8.17
C ARG A 29 -12.81 -17.28 9.65
N GLU A 30 -13.81 -17.11 10.51
CA GLU A 30 -13.59 -17.09 11.97
C GLU A 30 -13.05 -18.43 12.47
N ARG A 31 -13.66 -19.55 12.06
CA ARG A 31 -13.21 -20.89 12.49
C ARG A 31 -11.78 -21.19 12.05
N VAL A 32 -11.39 -20.79 10.83
CA VAL A 32 -10.01 -20.95 10.36
C VAL A 32 -9.05 -20.05 11.16
N ALA A 33 -9.41 -18.79 11.43
CA ALA A 33 -8.60 -17.90 12.26
C ALA A 33 -8.42 -18.44 13.69
N ASP A 34 -9.47 -19.03 14.28
CA ASP A 34 -9.43 -19.68 15.59
C ASP A 34 -8.51 -20.90 15.59
N GLN A 35 -8.54 -21.72 14.54
CA GLN A 35 -7.69 -22.90 14.41
C GLN A 35 -6.19 -22.54 14.39
N PHE A 36 -5.84 -21.37 13.82
CA PHE A 36 -4.48 -20.84 13.83
C PHE A 36 -4.14 -19.99 15.06
N GLN A 37 -5.08 -19.82 15.99
CA GLN A 37 -4.91 -19.05 17.22
C GLN A 37 -4.45 -17.60 16.96
N LEU A 38 -4.95 -16.99 15.89
CA LEU A 38 -4.57 -15.63 15.52
C LEU A 38 -5.06 -14.63 16.58
N THR A 39 -4.15 -13.73 16.97
CA THR A 39 -4.41 -12.59 17.85
C THR A 39 -5.33 -11.56 17.19
N ASP A 40 -5.90 -10.66 18.00
CA ASP A 40 -6.77 -9.60 17.50
C ASP A 40 -6.08 -8.67 16.50
N ASP A 41 -4.79 -8.40 16.69
CA ASP A 41 -4.01 -7.54 15.80
C ASP A 41 -3.75 -8.24 14.46
N GLU A 42 -3.39 -9.53 14.49
CA GLU A 42 -3.20 -10.35 13.28
C GLU A 42 -4.51 -10.53 12.49
N ARG A 43 -5.65 -10.67 13.18
CA ARG A 43 -6.97 -10.71 12.53
C ARG A 43 -7.32 -9.40 11.84
N LYS A 44 -6.84 -8.27 12.37
CA LYS A 44 -7.10 -6.92 11.85
C LYS A 44 -6.07 -6.46 10.81
N GLU A 45 -4.95 -7.16 10.67
CA GLU A 45 -3.92 -6.85 9.69
C GLU A 45 -4.53 -6.78 8.27
N ARG A 46 -4.35 -5.63 7.61
CA ARG A 46 -4.92 -5.33 6.30
C ARG A 46 -3.89 -5.56 5.20
N LEU A 47 -4.37 -5.96 4.03
CA LEU A 47 -3.58 -5.87 2.80
C LEU A 47 -3.17 -4.41 2.53
N PRO A 48 -2.09 -4.16 1.77
CA PRO A 48 -1.70 -2.81 1.34
C PRO A 48 -2.83 -2.02 0.66
N SER A 49 -3.76 -2.73 0.00
CA SER A 49 -4.95 -2.14 -0.62
C SER A 49 -5.99 -1.62 0.39
N GLY A 50 -5.91 -1.97 1.67
CA GLY A 50 -6.78 -1.50 2.76
C GLY A 50 -8.18 -2.13 2.86
N HIS A 51 -8.67 -2.79 1.81
CA HIS A 51 -10.07 -3.24 1.73
C HIS A 51 -10.36 -4.58 2.45
N GLN A 52 -9.37 -5.45 2.60
CA GLN A 52 -9.53 -6.78 3.19
C GLN A 52 -8.44 -7.06 4.23
N THR A 53 -8.73 -7.91 5.21
CA THR A 53 -7.69 -8.45 6.10
C THR A 53 -6.90 -9.53 5.37
N VAL A 54 -5.63 -9.67 5.72
CA VAL A 54 -4.71 -10.67 5.15
C VAL A 54 -5.32 -12.07 5.24
N ILE A 55 -5.79 -12.47 6.43
CA ILE A 55 -6.39 -13.79 6.65
C ILE A 55 -7.67 -14.01 5.84
N ASN A 56 -8.54 -13.00 5.72
CA ASN A 56 -9.79 -13.13 4.96
C ASN A 56 -9.56 -13.24 3.46
N ASN A 57 -8.53 -12.56 2.94
CA ASN A 57 -8.11 -12.68 1.56
C ASN A 57 -7.56 -14.09 1.29
N ARG A 58 -6.64 -14.58 2.13
CA ARG A 58 -6.06 -15.93 2.03
C ARG A 58 -7.11 -17.04 2.09
N VAL A 59 -8.05 -16.98 3.04
CA VAL A 59 -9.19 -17.92 3.12
C VAL A 59 -10.09 -17.82 1.88
N GLY A 60 -10.34 -16.60 1.40
CA GLY A 60 -11.14 -16.35 0.19
C GLY A 60 -10.54 -17.01 -1.05
N TRP A 61 -9.24 -16.83 -1.27
CA TRP A 61 -8.51 -17.49 -2.34
C TRP A 61 -8.44 -19.00 -2.13
N ALA A 62 -8.29 -19.49 -0.90
CA ALA A 62 -8.16 -20.91 -0.63
C ALA A 62 -9.46 -21.61 -1.04
N ARG A 63 -10.60 -21.02 -0.68
CA ARG A 63 -11.90 -21.43 -1.18
C ARG A 63 -11.96 -21.44 -2.71
N THR A 64 -11.51 -20.38 -3.38
CA THR A 64 -11.53 -20.29 -4.86
C THR A 64 -10.74 -21.44 -5.48
N TYR A 65 -9.51 -21.70 -5.02
CA TYR A 65 -8.65 -22.73 -5.60
C TYR A 65 -9.19 -24.14 -5.35
N LEU A 66 -9.67 -24.40 -4.14
CA LEU A 66 -10.29 -25.67 -3.79
C LEU A 66 -11.59 -25.93 -4.54
N ASN A 67 -12.39 -24.89 -4.80
CA ASN A 67 -13.59 -24.97 -5.63
C ASN A 67 -13.23 -25.26 -7.10
N LYS A 68 -12.20 -24.58 -7.64
CA LYS A 68 -11.71 -24.83 -9.01
C LYS A 68 -11.11 -26.22 -9.20
N ALA A 69 -10.58 -26.82 -8.14
CA ALA A 69 -10.14 -28.21 -8.13
C ALA A 69 -11.27 -29.24 -7.85
N GLY A 70 -12.49 -28.77 -7.60
CA GLY A 70 -13.65 -29.62 -7.31
C GLY A 70 -13.66 -30.25 -5.92
N LEU A 71 -12.81 -29.78 -4.99
CA LEU A 71 -12.80 -30.24 -3.59
C LEU A 71 -13.87 -29.54 -2.74
N LEU A 72 -14.26 -28.33 -3.14
CA LEU A 72 -15.38 -27.59 -2.57
C LEU A 72 -16.41 -27.29 -3.65
N CYS A 73 -17.63 -26.97 -3.22
CA CYS A 73 -18.64 -26.34 -4.03
C CYS A 73 -19.27 -25.14 -3.28
N ILE A 74 -20.00 -24.32 -4.02
CA ILE A 74 -20.71 -23.14 -3.51
C ILE A 74 -22.21 -23.41 -3.70
N PRO A 75 -22.90 -24.01 -2.71
CA PRO A 75 -24.29 -24.43 -2.86
C PRO A 75 -25.28 -23.25 -2.91
N ALA A 76 -24.92 -22.11 -2.29
CA ALA A 76 -25.68 -20.88 -2.30
C ALA A 76 -24.74 -19.67 -2.10
N LYS A 77 -25.23 -18.45 -2.35
CA LYS A 77 -24.45 -17.20 -2.17
C LYS A 77 -23.85 -17.15 -0.76
N GLY A 78 -22.53 -16.96 -0.71
CA GLY A 78 -21.79 -16.87 0.56
C GLY A 78 -21.66 -18.19 1.32
N MET A 79 -22.08 -19.33 0.77
CA MET A 79 -21.96 -20.64 1.41
C MET A 79 -20.80 -21.45 0.82
N VAL A 80 -20.25 -22.35 1.62
CA VAL A 80 -19.15 -23.25 1.25
C VAL A 80 -19.49 -24.65 1.73
N GLN A 81 -19.31 -25.65 0.88
CA GLN A 81 -19.55 -27.05 1.23
C GLN A 81 -18.47 -27.94 0.62
N ILE A 82 -18.06 -28.99 1.34
CA ILE A 82 -17.12 -29.98 0.83
C ILE A 82 -17.80 -30.95 -0.14
N THR A 83 -17.08 -31.37 -1.18
CA THR A 83 -17.54 -32.39 -2.12
C THR A 83 -17.07 -33.79 -1.69
N PRO A 84 -17.58 -34.88 -2.29
CA PRO A 84 -17.03 -36.22 -2.08
C PRO A 84 -15.53 -36.31 -2.37
N ARG A 85 -15.07 -35.63 -3.43
CA ARG A 85 -13.63 -35.50 -3.78
C ARG A 85 -12.86 -34.77 -2.67
N GLY A 86 -13.44 -33.73 -2.07
CA GLY A 86 -12.86 -33.01 -0.94
C GLY A 86 -12.70 -33.89 0.30
N LEU A 87 -13.68 -34.75 0.60
CA LEU A 87 -13.60 -35.71 1.70
C LEU A 87 -12.49 -36.74 1.48
N GLU A 88 -12.38 -37.27 0.26
CA GLU A 88 -11.29 -38.18 -0.11
C GLU A 88 -9.93 -37.50 0.02
N ALA A 89 -9.82 -36.24 -0.41
CA ALA A 89 -8.61 -35.42 -0.23
C ALA A 89 -8.25 -35.18 1.24
N LEU A 90 -9.23 -35.10 2.15
CA LEU A 90 -8.95 -35.04 3.59
C LEU A 90 -8.44 -36.37 4.14
N ALA A 91 -9.02 -37.50 3.69
CA ALA A 91 -8.63 -38.83 4.17
C ALA A 91 -7.26 -39.27 3.65
N ASN A 92 -7.00 -39.10 2.35
CA ASN A 92 -5.86 -39.70 1.65
C ASN A 92 -4.86 -38.65 1.13
N GLY A 93 -5.22 -37.37 1.16
CA GLY A 93 -4.37 -36.28 0.66
C GLY A 93 -3.32 -35.79 1.67
N PRO A 94 -2.45 -34.87 1.25
CA PRO A 94 -1.33 -34.40 2.06
C PRO A 94 -1.80 -33.55 3.24
N GLN A 95 -0.99 -33.51 4.30
CA GLN A 95 -1.21 -32.62 5.45
C GLN A 95 -1.14 -31.13 5.08
N ARG A 96 -0.39 -30.78 4.02
CA ARG A 96 -0.40 -29.44 3.42
C ARG A 96 -0.84 -29.56 1.98
N ILE A 97 -1.98 -28.96 1.67
CA ILE A 97 -2.47 -28.86 0.29
C ILE A 97 -1.72 -27.71 -0.38
N THR A 98 -1.11 -27.98 -1.52
CA THR A 98 -0.34 -27.01 -2.28
C THR A 98 -0.93 -26.84 -3.68
N VAL A 99 -0.65 -25.71 -4.32
CA VAL A 99 -0.98 -25.46 -5.73
C VAL A 99 -0.40 -26.56 -6.61
N SER A 100 0.82 -27.02 -6.31
CA SER A 100 1.45 -28.15 -7.02
C SER A 100 0.62 -29.43 -6.92
N TRP A 101 0.11 -29.75 -5.73
CA TRP A 101 -0.76 -30.90 -5.54
C TRP A 101 -2.13 -30.70 -6.23
N LEU A 102 -2.72 -29.51 -6.18
CA LEU A 102 -4.00 -29.24 -6.87
C LEU A 102 -3.92 -29.38 -8.40
N LYS A 103 -2.74 -29.21 -9.01
CA LYS A 103 -2.53 -29.41 -10.46
C LYS A 103 -2.76 -30.84 -10.95
N GLN A 104 -2.93 -31.82 -10.05
CA GLN A 104 -3.34 -33.17 -10.46
C GLN A 104 -4.81 -33.23 -10.93
N PHE A 105 -5.64 -32.27 -10.54
CA PHE A 105 -7.05 -32.20 -10.93
C PHE A 105 -7.16 -31.48 -12.28
N PRO A 106 -7.72 -32.10 -13.33
CA PRO A 106 -7.79 -31.51 -14.66
C PRO A 106 -8.43 -30.11 -14.69
N GLU A 107 -9.52 -29.93 -13.94
CA GLU A 107 -10.28 -28.66 -13.90
C GLU A 107 -9.45 -27.52 -13.29
N PHE A 108 -8.57 -27.85 -12.33
CA PHE A 108 -7.64 -26.89 -11.73
C PHE A 108 -6.43 -26.63 -12.62
N ALA A 109 -5.89 -27.68 -13.25
CA ALA A 109 -4.80 -27.54 -14.21
C ALA A 109 -5.21 -26.59 -15.35
N ASP A 110 -6.40 -26.77 -15.93
CA ASP A 110 -6.94 -25.90 -16.99
C ASP A 110 -7.09 -24.45 -16.49
N PHE A 111 -7.66 -24.25 -15.31
CA PHE A 111 -7.77 -22.93 -14.68
C PHE A 111 -6.41 -22.25 -14.46
N HIS A 112 -5.40 -23.00 -14.01
CA HIS A 112 -4.09 -22.46 -13.64
C HIS A 112 -3.12 -22.36 -14.83
N THR A 113 -3.35 -23.11 -15.91
CA THR A 113 -2.50 -23.14 -17.12
C THR A 113 -3.09 -22.43 -18.32
N ALA A 114 -4.31 -21.90 -18.22
CA ALA A 114 -4.91 -21.00 -19.20
C ALA A 114 -4.03 -19.73 -19.34
N LYS A 115 -2.96 -19.85 -20.13
CA LYS A 115 -2.08 -18.76 -20.55
C LYS A 115 -2.93 -17.75 -21.33
N PRO A 116 -2.80 -16.44 -21.07
CA PRO A 116 -2.94 -15.45 -22.13
C PRO A 116 -1.94 -15.82 -23.23
N GLN A 117 -2.30 -15.69 -24.51
CA GLN A 117 -1.41 -15.91 -25.64
C GLN A 117 0.02 -15.38 -25.37
N ALA A 118 0.99 -16.27 -25.59
CA ALA A 118 2.35 -16.21 -25.04
C ALA A 118 3.19 -14.99 -25.45
N ILE A 119 4.08 -14.59 -24.55
CA ILE A 119 5.44 -14.16 -24.89
C ILE A 119 6.37 -15.05 -24.07
N ASP A 120 7.30 -15.74 -24.74
CA ASP A 120 8.26 -16.65 -24.13
C ASP A 120 9.16 -15.92 -23.13
N ALA A 121 9.07 -16.29 -21.86
CA ALA A 121 10.04 -15.95 -20.83
C ALA A 121 10.58 -17.25 -20.21
N PRO A 122 11.90 -17.37 -19.97
CA PRO A 122 12.49 -18.56 -19.39
C PRO A 122 11.98 -18.77 -17.96
N ALA A 123 11.61 -20.02 -17.67
CA ALA A 123 11.20 -20.44 -16.34
C ALA A 123 12.42 -20.43 -15.39
N VAL A 124 12.51 -19.39 -14.56
CA VAL A 124 13.44 -19.38 -13.41
C VAL A 124 12.70 -18.87 -12.18
N LEU A 125 12.74 -19.71 -11.13
CA LEU A 125 12.45 -19.43 -9.71
C LEU A 125 10.97 -19.42 -9.26
N ASN A 126 10.37 -20.62 -9.17
CA ASN A 126 9.02 -20.86 -8.62
C ASN A 126 9.07 -21.43 -7.19
N VAL A 127 9.51 -20.64 -6.21
CA VAL A 127 9.37 -21.04 -4.79
C VAL A 127 8.57 -20.02 -3.97
N ASP A 128 8.70 -18.72 -4.22
CA ASP A 128 7.93 -17.68 -3.48
C ASP A 128 6.55 -17.35 -4.07
N VAL A 129 6.35 -17.51 -5.40
CA VAL A 129 5.07 -17.24 -6.09
C VAL A 129 3.91 -18.12 -5.59
N ALA A 130 4.20 -19.20 -4.86
CA ALA A 130 3.19 -20.12 -4.36
C ALA A 130 2.59 -19.72 -3.00
N GLN A 131 3.15 -18.75 -2.27
CA GLN A 131 2.75 -18.47 -0.88
C GLN A 131 1.82 -17.26 -0.70
N THR A 132 1.83 -16.33 -1.65
CA THR A 132 0.99 -15.13 -1.66
C THR A 132 -0.20 -15.28 -2.61
N THR A 133 -1.27 -14.53 -2.37
CA THR A 133 -2.42 -14.51 -3.27
C THR A 133 -2.16 -13.62 -4.50
N PRO A 134 -2.88 -13.80 -5.62
CA PRO A 134 -2.73 -12.92 -6.78
C PRO A 134 -2.92 -11.43 -6.49
N ASP A 135 -3.81 -11.07 -5.55
CA ASP A 135 -4.01 -9.67 -5.14
C ASP A 135 -2.80 -9.11 -4.38
N GLU A 136 -2.20 -9.92 -3.49
CA GLU A 136 -0.97 -9.58 -2.78
C GLU A 136 0.19 -9.37 -3.77
N GLN A 137 0.35 -10.27 -4.75
CA GLN A 137 1.37 -10.15 -5.79
C GLN A 137 1.22 -8.88 -6.63
N LEU A 138 -0.01 -8.54 -7.01
CA LEU A 138 -0.28 -7.32 -7.75
C LEU A 138 0.03 -6.07 -6.91
N ALA A 139 -0.30 -6.08 -5.62
CA ALA A 139 -0.03 -4.97 -4.72
C ALA A 139 1.48 -4.79 -4.48
N GLU A 140 2.22 -5.88 -4.27
CA GLU A 140 3.69 -5.87 -4.13
C GLU A 140 4.34 -5.32 -5.40
N ALA A 141 3.98 -5.86 -6.58
CA ALA A 141 4.50 -5.38 -7.86
C ALA A 141 4.16 -3.89 -8.09
N HIS A 142 2.97 -3.45 -7.71
CA HIS A 142 2.60 -2.03 -7.78
C HIS A 142 3.47 -1.17 -6.85
N GLN A 143 3.71 -1.60 -5.61
CA GLN A 143 4.59 -0.89 -4.67
C GLN A 143 6.03 -0.80 -5.18
N GLU A 144 6.58 -1.89 -5.74
CA GLU A 144 7.91 -1.90 -6.35
C GLU A 144 8.00 -0.91 -7.51
N LEU A 145 7.00 -0.88 -8.39
CA LEU A 145 6.93 0.09 -9.49
C LEU A 145 6.87 1.54 -8.98
N MET A 146 6.09 1.81 -7.93
CA MET A 146 6.00 3.15 -7.34
C MET A 146 7.30 3.56 -6.66
N GLN A 147 7.98 2.65 -5.97
CA GLN A 147 9.26 2.92 -5.34
C GLN A 147 10.35 3.20 -6.39
N SER A 148 10.42 2.38 -7.44
CA SER A 148 11.35 2.62 -8.57
C SER A 148 11.11 3.99 -9.21
N LEU A 149 9.84 4.37 -9.40
CA LEU A 149 9.49 5.68 -9.95
C LEU A 149 9.88 6.82 -9.00
N ALA A 150 9.68 6.66 -7.69
CA ALA A 150 10.09 7.65 -6.69
C ALA A 150 11.62 7.84 -6.70
N ASP A 151 12.41 6.77 -6.80
CA ASP A 151 13.87 6.85 -6.87
C ASP A 151 14.35 7.57 -8.14
N GLU A 152 13.71 7.30 -9.29
CA GLU A 152 13.95 8.02 -10.55
C GLU A 152 13.61 9.51 -10.44
N LEU A 153 12.45 9.85 -9.85
CA LEU A 153 12.05 11.24 -9.62
C LEU A 153 13.02 11.98 -8.72
N LEU A 154 13.42 11.38 -7.58
CA LEU A 154 14.35 12.00 -6.65
C LEU A 154 15.68 12.33 -7.34
N THR A 155 16.14 11.44 -8.23
CA THR A 155 17.33 11.67 -9.05
C THR A 155 17.17 12.89 -9.95
N GLN A 156 16.03 13.06 -10.63
CA GLN A 156 15.74 14.23 -11.44
C GLN A 156 15.65 15.52 -10.61
N VAL A 157 14.98 15.47 -9.45
CA VAL A 157 14.84 16.63 -8.55
C VAL A 157 16.20 17.10 -8.04
N ARG A 158 17.13 16.18 -7.71
CA ARG A 158 18.50 16.54 -7.29
C ARG A 158 19.28 17.28 -8.37
N LEU A 159 19.02 16.98 -9.64
CA LEU A 159 19.66 17.64 -10.79
C LEU A 159 19.04 19.01 -11.12
N ALA A 160 17.86 19.32 -10.61
CA ALA A 160 17.16 20.56 -10.90
C ALA A 160 17.84 21.79 -10.27
N THR A 161 17.47 22.97 -10.78
CA THR A 161 17.97 24.25 -10.26
C THR A 161 17.34 24.55 -8.88
N PRO A 162 18.02 25.34 -8.01
CA PRO A 162 17.46 25.74 -6.72
C PRO A 162 16.08 26.38 -6.82
N ASN A 163 15.91 27.35 -7.73
CA ASN A 163 14.61 28.02 -7.93
C ASN A 163 13.52 27.05 -8.39
N PHE A 164 13.86 26.07 -9.23
CA PHE A 164 12.89 25.05 -9.63
C PHE A 164 12.48 24.19 -8.43
N PHE A 165 13.43 23.82 -7.56
CA PHE A 165 13.14 23.03 -6.38
C PHE A 165 12.23 23.77 -5.39
N GLU A 166 12.45 25.06 -5.18
CA GLU A 166 11.56 25.91 -4.37
C GLU A 166 10.14 25.92 -4.94
N GLN A 167 9.99 26.11 -6.26
CA GLN A 167 8.70 26.07 -6.92
C GLN A 167 8.04 24.68 -6.82
N LEU A 168 8.81 23.61 -7.03
CA LEU A 168 8.34 22.23 -6.92
C LEU A 168 7.76 21.93 -5.53
N VAL A 169 8.42 22.42 -4.48
CA VAL A 169 7.94 22.30 -3.10
C VAL A 169 6.60 22.99 -2.92
N VAL A 170 6.43 24.20 -3.46
CA VAL A 170 5.14 24.91 -3.42
C VAL A 170 4.07 24.13 -4.20
N ASP A 171 4.39 23.66 -5.40
CA ASP A 171 3.48 22.89 -6.24
C ASP A 171 3.04 21.59 -5.55
N LEU A 172 3.93 20.93 -4.82
CA LEU A 172 3.61 19.75 -4.01
C LEU A 172 2.62 20.07 -2.90
N MET A 173 2.88 21.13 -2.13
CA MET A 173 1.96 21.52 -1.06
C MET A 173 0.57 21.83 -1.63
N ILE A 174 0.49 22.46 -2.81
CA ILE A 174 -0.78 22.71 -3.49
C ILE A 174 -1.45 21.41 -3.95
N ALA A 175 -0.69 20.47 -4.51
CA ALA A 175 -1.21 19.17 -4.94
C ALA A 175 -1.72 18.31 -3.77
N MET A 176 -1.15 18.50 -2.58
CA MET A 176 -1.61 17.94 -1.30
C MET A 176 -2.86 18.63 -0.75
N GLY A 177 -3.27 19.76 -1.33
CA GLY A 177 -4.49 20.50 -0.97
C GLY A 177 -4.29 21.74 -0.10
N TYR A 178 -3.04 22.12 0.18
CA TYR A 178 -2.72 23.38 0.86
C TYR A 178 -2.78 24.58 -0.11
N GLY A 179 -2.77 25.81 0.41
CA GLY A 179 -2.74 27.05 -0.38
C GLY A 179 -4.10 27.66 -0.69
N GLY A 180 -5.18 27.06 -0.20
CA GLY A 180 -6.53 27.60 -0.30
C GLY A 180 -7.13 27.55 -1.71
N SER A 181 -7.52 28.69 -2.29
CA SER A 181 -8.05 28.73 -3.66
C SER A 181 -6.91 28.79 -4.70
N ARG A 182 -7.06 28.06 -5.82
CA ARG A 182 -6.03 27.92 -6.88
C ARG A 182 -5.47 29.26 -7.41
N LYS A 183 -6.24 30.36 -7.30
CA LYS A 183 -5.81 31.71 -7.70
C LYS A 183 -4.88 32.39 -6.68
N GLU A 184 -5.03 32.08 -5.40
CA GLU A 184 -4.23 32.67 -4.30
C GLU A 184 -2.97 31.86 -4.01
N ALA A 185 -3.01 30.54 -4.23
CA ALA A 185 -1.88 29.64 -4.01
C ALA A 185 -0.64 30.02 -4.85
N GLY A 186 -0.84 30.49 -6.09
CA GLY A 186 0.23 30.98 -6.96
C GLY A 186 0.79 32.38 -6.61
N GLN A 187 0.19 33.08 -5.64
CA GLN A 187 0.66 34.38 -5.13
C GLN A 187 1.35 34.27 -3.76
N ALA A 188 1.37 33.07 -3.15
CA ALA A 188 1.80 32.85 -1.78
C ALA A 188 3.33 32.94 -1.58
N THR A 189 4.11 33.01 -2.67
CA THR A 189 5.56 33.16 -2.66
C THR A 189 5.99 34.63 -2.64
N GLN A 190 5.72 35.35 -1.54
CA GLN A 190 6.63 36.44 -1.18
C GLN A 190 7.89 35.78 -0.62
N ALA A 191 8.93 35.69 -1.44
CA ALA A 191 10.27 35.31 -1.00
C ALA A 191 10.75 36.29 0.07
N THR A 192 10.50 35.96 1.33
CA THR A 192 11.08 36.68 2.46
C THR A 192 12.53 36.24 2.58
N ASN A 193 13.45 37.06 2.09
CA ASN A 193 14.91 36.91 2.25
C ASN A 193 15.39 37.00 3.73
N ASP A 194 14.57 36.60 4.70
CA ASP A 194 14.82 36.70 6.15
C ASP A 194 15.51 35.44 6.72
N GLY A 195 16.55 34.97 6.04
CA GLY A 195 17.50 34.05 6.63
C GLY A 195 17.03 32.61 6.86
N GLY A 196 16.05 32.12 6.10
CA GLY A 196 15.68 30.71 6.09
C GLY A 196 14.19 30.39 5.87
N ILE A 197 13.48 31.18 5.07
CA ILE A 197 12.08 30.92 4.72
C ILE A 197 11.96 31.15 3.22
N ASP A 198 11.62 30.11 2.48
CA ASP A 198 11.57 30.15 1.03
C ASP A 198 10.13 30.31 0.51
N GLY A 199 9.13 30.00 1.34
CA GLY A 199 7.72 30.19 1.00
C GLY A 199 6.79 30.24 2.20
N ILE A 200 5.58 30.75 1.97
CA ILE A 200 4.49 30.76 2.95
C ILE A 200 3.26 30.21 2.23
N ILE A 201 2.55 29.27 2.83
CA ILE A 201 1.34 28.69 2.25
C ILE A 201 0.21 28.66 3.27
N LYS A 202 -1.01 28.97 2.85
CA LYS A 202 -2.19 28.87 3.71
C LYS A 202 -2.49 27.40 4.00
N GLU A 203 -2.81 27.06 5.24
CA GLU A 203 -3.19 25.70 5.60
C GLU A 203 -4.57 25.32 5.06
N ASP A 204 -5.46 26.30 5.03
CA ASP A 204 -6.86 26.12 4.69
C ASP A 204 -7.35 27.19 3.69
N LYS A 205 -8.57 27.00 3.17
CA LYS A 205 -9.18 27.89 2.17
C LYS A 205 -9.56 29.27 2.70
N LEU A 206 -9.86 29.39 3.99
CA LEU A 206 -10.16 30.65 4.65
C LEU A 206 -8.86 31.40 5.00
N GLY A 207 -7.73 30.68 5.08
CA GLY A 207 -6.42 31.25 5.36
C GLY A 207 -6.27 31.71 6.81
N LEU A 208 -6.89 30.98 7.74
CA LEU A 208 -6.83 31.29 9.16
C LEU A 208 -5.45 30.97 9.74
N ASP A 209 -4.82 29.92 9.22
CA ASP A 209 -3.46 29.53 9.55
C ASP A 209 -2.54 29.55 8.32
N VAL A 210 -1.25 29.79 8.57
CA VAL A 210 -0.17 29.77 7.58
C VAL A 210 0.91 28.79 7.98
N ILE A 211 1.49 28.14 6.97
CA ILE A 211 2.57 27.19 7.06
C ILE A 211 3.77 27.81 6.35
N TYR A 212 4.90 27.86 7.05
CA TYR A 212 6.15 28.38 6.49
C TYR A 212 6.98 27.24 5.91
N LEU A 213 7.56 27.45 4.74
CA LEU A 213 8.28 26.44 3.99
C LEU A 213 9.76 26.83 3.92
N GLN A 214 10.62 25.84 4.11
CA GLN A 214 12.04 25.91 3.76
C GLN A 214 12.36 24.69 2.88
N ALA A 215 12.91 24.95 1.70
CA ALA A 215 13.31 23.98 0.70
C ALA A 215 14.84 24.01 0.52
N LYS A 216 15.53 22.95 0.95
CA LYS A 216 16.98 22.81 0.79
C LYS A 216 17.34 21.69 -0.18
N ARG A 217 17.82 22.04 -1.37
CA ARG A 217 18.39 21.07 -2.32
C ARG A 217 19.80 20.66 -1.89
N TRP A 218 19.92 19.62 -1.09
CA TRP A 218 21.18 19.16 -0.50
C TRP A 218 21.53 17.74 -0.93
N ALA A 219 22.84 17.46 -1.03
CA ALA A 219 23.36 16.12 -1.23
C ALA A 219 23.68 15.41 0.09
N ASN A 220 24.16 16.17 1.08
CA ASN A 220 24.56 15.65 2.39
C ASN A 220 23.39 15.68 3.38
N THR A 221 23.45 14.82 4.39
CA THR A 221 22.50 14.79 5.50
C THR A 221 22.35 16.16 6.16
N VAL A 222 21.10 16.57 6.39
CA VAL A 222 20.77 17.79 7.13
C VAL A 222 20.88 17.52 8.63
N HIS A 223 21.64 18.37 9.31
CA HIS A 223 21.89 18.24 10.74
C HIS A 223 21.14 19.31 11.55
N ARG A 224 21.08 19.09 12.86
CA ARG A 224 20.38 19.94 13.84
C ARG A 224 20.56 21.46 13.66
N PRO A 225 21.76 22.01 13.38
CA PRO A 225 21.93 23.47 13.25
C PRO A 225 21.02 24.11 12.20
N GLU A 226 20.71 23.41 11.12
CA GLU A 226 19.81 23.91 10.08
C GLU A 226 18.36 23.96 10.54
N ILE A 227 17.94 22.97 11.34
CA ILE A 227 16.59 22.93 11.93
C ILE A 227 16.45 24.01 13.00
N ASP A 228 17.47 24.18 13.86
CA ASP A 228 17.48 25.23 14.89
C ASP A 228 17.43 26.63 14.25
N LYS A 229 18.14 26.83 13.13
CA LYS A 229 18.10 28.07 12.35
C LYS A 229 16.70 28.34 11.79
N PHE A 230 16.05 27.31 11.23
CA PHE A 230 14.68 27.42 10.72
C PHE A 230 13.68 27.74 11.84
N ILE A 231 13.74 27.04 12.97
CA ILE A 231 12.93 27.33 14.17
C ILE A 231 13.14 28.78 14.65
N GLY A 232 14.37 29.27 14.64
CA GLY A 232 14.69 30.66 14.95
C GLY A 232 14.03 31.66 13.99
N ALA A 233 13.98 31.35 12.69
CA ALA A 233 13.26 32.15 11.71
C ALA A 233 11.75 32.15 11.96
N LEU A 234 11.16 30.98 12.22
CA LEU A 234 9.73 30.85 12.58
C LEU A 234 9.37 31.66 13.82
N THR A 235 10.22 31.61 14.85
CA THR A 235 10.05 32.35 16.11
C THR A 235 10.02 33.87 15.86
N ARG A 236 10.92 34.39 15.02
CA ARG A 236 10.96 35.82 14.65
C ARG A 236 9.68 36.26 13.92
N GLN A 237 9.12 35.37 13.11
CA GLN A 237 7.86 35.59 12.38
C GLN A 237 6.61 35.29 13.22
N ARG A 238 6.77 34.89 14.50
CA ARG A 238 5.68 34.42 15.39
C ARG A 238 4.85 33.28 14.78
N ALA A 239 5.49 32.48 13.93
CA ALA A 239 4.89 31.34 13.25
C ALA A 239 4.79 30.13 14.20
N ARG A 240 3.74 29.33 14.05
CA ARG A 240 3.51 28.12 14.85
C ARG A 240 3.73 26.81 14.07
N LYS A 241 3.74 26.88 12.74
CA LYS A 241 3.79 25.73 11.84
C LYS A 241 4.83 25.97 10.75
N GLY A 242 5.67 24.97 10.50
CA GLY A 242 6.64 25.00 9.43
C GLY A 242 6.90 23.62 8.84
N VAL A 243 7.30 23.58 7.58
CA VAL A 243 7.74 22.37 6.88
C VAL A 243 9.13 22.61 6.32
N PHE A 244 10.06 21.74 6.68
CA PHE A 244 11.42 21.74 6.16
C PHE A 244 11.55 20.56 5.18
N ILE A 245 11.83 20.86 3.92
CA ILE A 245 11.94 19.87 2.84
C ILE A 245 13.37 19.84 2.32
N THR A 246 13.90 18.64 2.12
CA THR A 246 15.24 18.44 1.54
C THR A 246 15.25 17.31 0.52
N THR A 247 16.21 17.32 -0.40
CA THR A 247 16.49 16.20 -1.31
C THR A 247 17.41 15.12 -0.70
N SER A 248 17.91 15.37 0.51
CA SER A 248 18.78 14.48 1.30
C SER A 248 18.01 13.79 2.43
N ASP A 249 18.71 13.22 3.40
CA ASP A 249 18.14 12.73 4.67
C ASP A 249 18.37 13.73 5.81
N PHE A 250 17.76 13.50 6.97
CA PHE A 250 17.97 14.19 8.23
C PHE A 250 18.64 13.28 9.26
N SER A 251 19.60 13.83 10.02
CA SER A 251 20.20 13.08 11.14
C SER A 251 19.22 12.95 12.31
N ASP A 252 19.41 11.96 13.18
CA ASP A 252 18.58 11.79 14.39
C ASP A 252 18.51 13.06 15.25
N GLY A 253 19.62 13.79 15.36
CA GLY A 253 19.66 15.09 16.04
C GLY A 253 18.78 16.17 15.39
N ALA A 254 18.63 16.17 14.06
CA ALA A 254 17.74 17.08 13.34
C ALA A 254 16.28 16.70 13.57
N ARG A 255 15.95 15.40 13.49
CA ARG A 255 14.60 14.87 13.77
C ARG A 255 14.19 15.18 15.21
N THR A 256 15.09 15.01 16.18
CA THR A 256 14.84 15.35 17.59
C THR A 256 14.61 16.84 17.79
N ALA A 257 15.34 17.71 17.07
CA ALA A 257 15.19 19.16 17.18
C ALA A 257 13.81 19.66 16.69
N ALA A 258 13.19 18.95 15.74
CA ALA A 258 11.87 19.31 15.23
C ALA A 258 10.71 19.03 16.22
N LEU A 259 10.94 18.22 17.27
CA LEU A 259 9.93 17.84 18.27
C LEU A 259 9.65 18.92 19.35
N GLY A 260 9.93 20.20 19.06
CA GLY A 260 9.70 21.31 19.99
C GLY A 260 8.22 21.45 20.40
N LEU A 261 7.95 21.78 21.68
CA LEU A 261 6.60 21.76 22.23
C LEU A 261 5.66 22.86 21.72
N ASP A 262 6.20 24.04 21.34
CA ASP A 262 5.38 25.21 20.97
C ASP A 262 5.30 25.50 19.45
N ILE A 263 6.27 25.02 18.66
CA ILE A 263 6.33 25.20 17.20
C ILE A 263 6.35 23.82 16.55
N LYS A 264 5.36 23.53 15.69
CA LYS A 264 5.28 22.28 14.96
C LYS A 264 6.09 22.37 13.67
N VAL A 265 7.20 21.63 13.61
CA VAL A 265 8.02 21.49 12.41
C VAL A 265 7.88 20.08 11.84
N VAL A 266 7.43 19.98 10.60
CA VAL A 266 7.42 18.73 9.83
C VAL A 266 8.69 18.68 8.98
N LEU A 267 9.37 17.53 8.98
CA LEU A 267 10.55 17.28 8.16
C LEU A 267 10.15 16.33 7.03
N ILE A 268 10.43 16.70 5.78
CA ILE A 268 10.20 15.87 4.60
C ILE A 268 11.55 15.63 3.93
N ASP A 269 12.04 14.39 4.00
CA ASP A 269 13.30 14.00 3.36
C ASP A 269 13.11 13.67 1.87
N GLY A 270 14.20 13.37 1.18
CA GLY A 270 14.17 13.13 -0.26
C GLY A 270 13.31 11.92 -0.65
N VAL A 271 13.28 10.87 0.17
CA VAL A 271 12.50 9.66 -0.09
C VAL A 271 11.01 9.96 0.09
N GLU A 272 10.66 10.60 1.20
CA GLU A 272 9.28 11.02 1.46
C GLU A 272 8.78 12.02 0.42
N LEU A 273 9.61 13.00 0.04
CA LEU A 273 9.32 13.97 -1.02
C LEU A 273 8.92 13.26 -2.32
N ALA A 274 9.75 12.32 -2.79
CA ALA A 274 9.49 11.64 -4.04
C ALA A 274 8.24 10.75 -3.98
N ARG A 275 8.00 10.09 -2.84
CA ARG A 275 6.77 9.32 -2.61
C ARG A 275 5.53 10.21 -2.70
N LEU A 276 5.56 11.37 -2.04
CA LEU A 276 4.47 12.35 -2.09
C LEU A 276 4.26 12.90 -3.50
N MET A 277 5.33 13.12 -4.26
CA MET A 277 5.22 13.52 -5.67
C MET A 277 4.47 12.48 -6.50
N VAL A 278 4.79 11.18 -6.34
CA VAL A 278 4.07 10.10 -7.03
C VAL A 278 2.60 10.05 -6.59
N GLU A 279 2.35 10.06 -5.27
CA GLU A 279 1.01 9.99 -4.68
C GLU A 279 0.08 11.11 -5.16
N HIS A 280 0.63 12.34 -5.28
CA HIS A 280 -0.12 13.52 -5.70
C HIS A 280 0.00 13.85 -7.19
N ASN A 281 0.50 12.91 -8.00
CA ASN A 281 0.64 13.04 -9.46
C ASN A 281 1.46 14.27 -9.89
N LEU A 282 2.48 14.65 -9.11
CA LEU A 282 3.37 15.77 -9.42
C LEU A 282 4.63 15.28 -10.14
N GLY A 283 4.86 15.79 -11.35
CA GLY A 283 6.03 15.41 -12.16
C GLY A 283 5.95 14.00 -12.76
N VAL A 284 4.79 13.35 -12.67
CA VAL A 284 4.52 12.01 -13.23
C VAL A 284 3.26 12.01 -14.08
N SER A 285 3.08 10.95 -14.87
CA SER A 285 1.86 10.72 -15.65
C SER A 285 1.47 9.25 -15.63
N VAL A 286 0.16 8.99 -15.72
CA VAL A 286 -0.37 7.63 -15.76
C VAL A 286 0.02 6.98 -17.09
N LYS A 287 0.89 5.96 -17.04
CA LYS A 287 1.31 5.19 -18.22
C LYS A 287 0.25 4.19 -18.67
N GLN A 288 -0.40 3.51 -17.72
CA GLN A 288 -1.41 2.47 -17.98
C GLN A 288 -2.31 2.27 -16.76
N VAL A 289 -3.56 1.85 -16.98
CA VAL A 289 -4.53 1.50 -15.94
C VAL A 289 -4.89 0.02 -16.07
N TYR A 290 -4.85 -0.72 -14.95
CA TYR A 290 -5.30 -2.10 -14.85
C TYR A 290 -6.54 -2.16 -13.95
N GLU A 291 -7.67 -2.63 -14.49
CA GLU A 291 -8.90 -2.77 -13.72
C GLU A 291 -9.06 -4.20 -13.19
N VAL A 292 -9.19 -4.35 -11.87
CA VAL A 292 -9.59 -5.61 -11.24
C VAL A 292 -11.11 -5.61 -11.08
N LYS A 293 -11.79 -6.55 -11.75
CA LYS A 293 -13.25 -6.70 -11.66
C LYS A 293 -13.59 -7.76 -10.62
N GLN A 294 -14.65 -7.51 -9.85
CA GLN A 294 -15.22 -8.47 -8.91
C GLN A 294 -16.63 -8.86 -9.38
N LEU A 295 -17.04 -10.10 -9.09
CA LEU A 295 -18.41 -10.54 -9.31
C LEU A 295 -19.39 -9.64 -8.54
N ASP A 296 -20.28 -8.96 -9.27
CA ASP A 296 -21.43 -8.28 -8.68
C ASP A 296 -22.44 -9.34 -8.22
N SER A 297 -22.37 -9.68 -6.94
CA SER A 297 -23.22 -10.72 -6.39
C SER A 297 -24.68 -10.29 -6.25
N ASP A 298 -25.00 -9.00 -6.37
CA ASP A 298 -26.37 -8.48 -6.26
C ASP A 298 -27.06 -8.55 -7.62
N TYR A 299 -26.33 -8.33 -8.71
CA TYR A 299 -26.81 -8.58 -10.07
C TYR A 299 -27.30 -10.02 -10.27
N PHE A 300 -26.60 -11.02 -9.72
CA PHE A 300 -26.98 -12.44 -9.82
C PHE A 300 -27.92 -12.92 -8.70
N ALA A 301 -28.36 -12.04 -7.81
CA ALA A 301 -29.30 -12.37 -6.73
C ALA A 301 -30.78 -12.04 -7.07
N GLY A 302 -31.07 -11.67 -8.32
CA GLY A 302 -32.43 -11.35 -8.78
C GLY A 302 -33.27 -12.59 -9.10
N GLU A 303 -34.39 -12.70 -8.38
CA GLU A 303 -35.56 -13.63 -8.47
C GLU A 303 -35.31 -15.14 -8.64
#